data_AF-A0A833ZZS1-F1
#
_entry.id   AF-A0A833ZZS1-F1
#
_cell.length_a   1.000
_cell.length_b   1.000
_cell.length_c   1.000
_cell.angle_alpha   90.00
_cell.angle_beta   90.00
_cell.angle_gamma   90.00
#
_symmetry.space_group_name_H-M   'P 1'
#
loop_
_entity.id
_entity.type
_entity.pdbx_description
1 polymer ?
#
loop_
_entity_poly.entity_id
_entity_poly.type
_entity_poly.pdbx_seq_one_letter_code
_entity_poly.pdbx_strand_id
1 'polypeptide(L)'
;MFTANPWICISGELGETQILQVPRNVLEMTFECQNLGKLTTVQIGHDNSGLYAKWLVECVMVRNEITGHTYKFPCGRWLGKGMDDGSLERVLVGELLTSQPEVDERPCRTPPLQQSPSVIRRLVAISPNNRPKLNTGQIQESIGEAVNGIVKHFHKPEKERGSLTLLLCGECGLVSALEQAFQHGFKSPRLFKNVFIWDFLEKAQTYYETLEQNEVVPEENWHTRARNFCRFVTAINNTPRNIGKDGKFQMLVCLGARDHLLHHWIALLADCPITAHMYEDVALIKDHTLVNSLIRVLQTLQEFNITLETSLVKGIDI
;
A
#
# COMPACT_ATOMS: atom_id res chain seq x y z
N MET A 1 -32.43 9.25 1.00
CA MET A 1 -31.55 8.30 0.30
C MET A 1 -30.77 7.52 1.36
N PHE A 2 -30.82 6.19 1.38
CA PHE A 2 -30.38 5.38 2.53
C PHE A 2 -28.88 5.05 2.55
N THR A 3 -28.19 5.05 1.41
CA THR A 3 -26.76 4.73 1.27
C THR A 3 -26.06 5.73 0.37
N ALA A 4 -24.73 5.65 0.35
CA ALA A 4 -23.84 6.57 -0.35
C ALA A 4 -23.88 6.40 -1.87
N ASN A 5 -23.34 7.37 -2.59
CA ASN A 5 -23.14 7.32 -4.03
C ASN A 5 -21.73 6.81 -4.34
N PRO A 6 -21.59 5.55 -4.76
CA PRO A 6 -20.30 4.98 -5.15
C PRO A 6 -19.84 5.47 -6.53
N TRP A 7 -18.53 5.50 -6.70
CA TRP A 7 -17.89 5.79 -7.97
C TRP A 7 -16.60 4.99 -8.11
N ILE A 8 -16.19 4.79 -9.36
CA ILE A 8 -14.92 4.13 -9.71
C ILE A 8 -14.15 4.91 -10.77
N CYS A 9 -12.83 4.75 -10.78
CA CYS A 9 -11.94 5.19 -11.85
C CYS A 9 -10.96 4.06 -12.13
N ILE A 10 -10.83 3.65 -13.39
CA ILE A 10 -10.00 2.51 -13.79
C ILE A 10 -8.81 3.04 -14.57
N SER A 11 -7.60 2.59 -14.22
CA SER A 11 -6.35 2.98 -14.88
C SER A 11 -5.66 1.77 -15.48
N GLY A 12 -4.95 2.00 -16.58
CA GLY A 12 -4.07 1.03 -17.21
C GLY A 12 -2.87 1.71 -17.88
N GLU A 13 -2.06 0.91 -18.57
CA GLU A 13 -0.82 1.35 -19.23
C GLU A 13 -1.00 2.53 -20.20
N LEU A 14 -2.19 2.70 -20.80
CA LEU A 14 -2.45 3.72 -21.82
C LEU A 14 -3.29 4.91 -21.33
N GLY A 15 -3.77 4.90 -20.09
CA GLY A 15 -4.55 5.99 -19.52
C GLY A 15 -5.53 5.56 -18.42
N GLU A 16 -6.40 6.49 -18.04
CA GLU A 16 -7.45 6.28 -17.03
C GLU A 16 -8.82 6.67 -17.56
N THR A 17 -9.87 6.07 -17.01
CA THR A 17 -11.25 6.50 -17.27
C THR A 17 -11.54 7.84 -16.58
N GLN A 18 -12.63 8.49 -16.98
CA GLN A 18 -13.25 9.48 -16.10
C GLN A 18 -13.85 8.78 -14.86
N ILE A 19 -14.33 9.57 -13.90
CA ILE A 19 -15.08 9.05 -12.77
C ILE A 19 -16.39 8.45 -13.28
N LEU A 20 -16.55 7.15 -13.10
CA LEU A 20 -17.75 6.39 -13.43
C LEU A 20 -18.62 6.30 -12.18
N GLN A 21 -19.84 6.83 -12.25
CA GLN A 21 -20.81 6.67 -11.17
C GLN A 21 -21.37 5.26 -11.21
N VAL A 22 -21.27 4.55 -10.09
CA VAL A 22 -21.84 3.21 -9.97
C VAL A 22 -23.31 3.37 -9.52
N PRO A 23 -24.28 2.80 -10.25
CA PRO A 23 -25.68 2.87 -9.82
C PRO A 23 -25.85 2.24 -8.42
N ARG A 24 -26.62 2.89 -7.55
CA ARG A 24 -26.91 2.35 -6.22
C ARG A 24 -27.61 1.00 -6.33
N ASN A 25 -27.28 0.09 -5.43
CA ASN A 25 -27.85 -1.27 -5.34
C ASN A 25 -27.56 -2.18 -6.54
N VAL A 26 -26.51 -1.88 -7.30
CA VAL A 26 -26.04 -2.71 -8.41
C VAL A 26 -24.64 -3.21 -8.10
N LEU A 27 -24.37 -4.48 -8.37
CA LEU A 27 -23.05 -5.12 -8.15
C LEU A 27 -22.26 -5.30 -9.45
N GLU A 28 -22.90 -5.13 -10.61
CA GLU A 28 -22.31 -5.31 -11.93
C GLU A 28 -22.78 -4.20 -12.88
N MET A 29 -21.85 -3.55 -13.56
CA MET A 29 -22.17 -2.57 -14.59
C MET A 29 -21.22 -2.72 -15.78
N THR A 30 -21.74 -2.40 -16.97
CA THR A 30 -20.95 -2.34 -18.21
C THR A 30 -20.84 -0.88 -18.64
N PHE A 31 -19.67 -0.51 -19.16
CA PHE A 31 -19.40 0.82 -19.69
C PHE A 31 -18.43 0.72 -20.85
N GLU A 32 -18.41 1.73 -21.71
CA GLU A 32 -17.46 1.86 -22.81
C GLU A 32 -16.42 2.93 -22.48
N CYS A 33 -15.17 2.70 -22.84
CA CYS A 33 -14.09 3.67 -22.69
C CYS A 33 -13.03 3.46 -23.78
N GLN A 34 -12.06 4.37 -23.85
CA GLN A 34 -10.89 4.18 -24.71
C GLN A 34 -10.05 2.99 -24.23
N ASN A 35 -9.23 2.43 -25.12
CA ASN A 35 -8.33 1.35 -24.76
C ASN A 35 -7.33 1.80 -23.68
N LEU A 36 -7.44 1.22 -22.48
CA LEU A 36 -6.56 1.52 -21.34
C LEU A 36 -5.28 0.66 -21.32
N GLY A 37 -5.12 -0.29 -22.26
CA GLY A 37 -4.03 -1.27 -22.22
C GLY A 37 -4.24 -2.31 -21.12
N LYS A 38 -3.15 -2.82 -20.53
CA LYS A 38 -3.27 -3.69 -19.34
C LYS A 38 -3.72 -2.84 -18.15
N LEU A 39 -4.76 -3.29 -17.46
CA LEU A 39 -5.27 -2.59 -16.29
C LEU A 39 -4.29 -2.73 -15.12
N THR A 40 -4.08 -1.62 -14.41
CA THR A 40 -3.11 -1.52 -13.30
C THR A 40 -3.80 -1.25 -11.98
N THR A 41 -4.71 -0.27 -11.95
CA THR A 41 -5.36 0.16 -10.71
C THR A 41 -6.86 0.46 -10.88
N VAL A 42 -7.59 0.29 -9.79
CA VAL A 42 -8.98 0.76 -9.63
C VAL A 42 -9.03 1.67 -8.42
N GLN A 43 -9.42 2.91 -8.62
CA GLN A 43 -9.86 3.77 -7.54
C GLN A 43 -11.34 3.55 -7.31
N ILE A 44 -11.74 3.20 -6.09
CA ILE A 44 -13.14 3.06 -5.68
C ILE A 44 -13.39 3.98 -4.50
N GLY A 45 -14.53 4.68 -4.50
CA GLY A 45 -14.91 5.53 -3.38
C GLY A 45 -16.41 5.82 -3.34
N HIS A 46 -16.82 6.56 -2.32
CA HIS A 46 -18.20 7.01 -2.17
C HIS A 46 -18.28 8.38 -1.50
N ASP A 47 -19.41 9.08 -1.67
CA ASP A 47 -19.62 10.43 -1.13
C ASP A 47 -20.00 10.49 0.37
N ASN A 48 -20.03 9.34 1.04
CA ASN A 48 -20.45 9.19 2.44
C ASN A 48 -21.87 9.74 2.75
N SER A 49 -22.75 9.84 1.76
CA SER A 49 -24.14 10.24 1.97
C SER A 49 -25.02 9.10 2.52
N GLY A 50 -26.15 9.46 3.13
CA GLY A 50 -27.12 8.49 3.67
C GLY A 50 -26.78 7.96 5.07
N LEU A 51 -27.75 7.28 5.69
CA LEU A 51 -27.64 6.72 7.04
C LEU A 51 -26.73 5.48 7.09
N TYR A 52 -26.73 4.69 6.02
CA TYR A 52 -25.95 3.45 5.86
C TYR A 52 -24.88 3.62 4.78
N ALA A 53 -24.04 4.63 4.96
CA ALA A 53 -23.00 5.02 4.00
C ALA A 53 -21.79 4.07 3.96
N LYS A 54 -21.60 3.22 4.99
CA LYS A 54 -20.40 2.41 5.22
C LYS A 54 -20.42 1.14 4.39
N TRP A 55 -19.38 0.91 3.59
CA TRP A 55 -19.30 -0.19 2.64
C TRP A 55 -18.11 -1.09 2.95
N LEU A 56 -18.32 -2.40 3.05
CA LEU A 56 -17.24 -3.37 3.04
C LEU A 56 -17.00 -3.79 1.59
N VAL A 57 -15.83 -3.45 1.05
CA VAL A 57 -15.46 -3.82 -0.32
C VAL A 57 -14.52 -5.01 -0.23
N GLU A 58 -14.96 -6.18 -0.69
CA GLU A 58 -14.11 -7.37 -0.73
C GLU A 58 -13.10 -7.28 -1.88
N CYS A 59 -13.58 -7.08 -3.10
CA CYS A 59 -12.76 -6.84 -4.29
C CYS A 59 -13.58 -6.15 -5.38
N VAL A 60 -12.89 -5.61 -6.39
CA VAL A 60 -13.47 -5.20 -7.66
C VAL A 60 -12.97 -6.14 -8.75
N MET A 61 -13.86 -6.60 -9.61
CA MET A 61 -13.54 -7.44 -10.77
C MET A 61 -13.79 -6.63 -12.04
N VAL A 62 -12.83 -6.59 -12.95
CA VAL A 62 -12.98 -5.90 -14.24
C VAL A 62 -12.63 -6.88 -15.36
N ARG A 63 -13.60 -7.12 -16.25
CA ARG A 63 -13.42 -7.95 -17.44
C ARG A 63 -13.43 -7.08 -18.68
N ASN A 64 -12.42 -7.24 -19.52
CA ASN A 64 -12.42 -6.67 -20.86
C ASN A 64 -13.16 -7.62 -21.80
N GLU A 65 -14.35 -7.25 -22.27
CA GLU A 65 -15.17 -8.09 -23.14
C GLU A 65 -14.56 -8.31 -24.54
N ILE A 66 -13.65 -7.44 -24.98
CA ILE A 66 -12.97 -7.56 -26.28
C ILE A 66 -11.82 -8.58 -26.18
N THR A 67 -10.98 -8.47 -25.15
CA THR A 67 -9.79 -9.34 -25.00
C THR A 67 -10.05 -10.59 -24.16
N GLY A 68 -11.17 -10.65 -23.43
CA GLY A 68 -11.49 -11.71 -22.48
C GLY A 68 -10.70 -11.65 -21.16
N HIS A 69 -9.73 -10.74 -21.03
CA HIS A 69 -8.91 -10.62 -19.82
C HIS A 69 -9.76 -10.18 -18.63
N THR A 70 -9.58 -10.86 -17.50
CA THR A 70 -10.24 -10.51 -16.24
C THR A 70 -9.20 -10.15 -15.20
N TYR A 71 -9.38 -9.00 -14.55
CA TYR A 71 -8.52 -8.49 -13.50
C TYR A 71 -9.26 -8.52 -12.16
N LYS A 72 -8.56 -8.94 -11.11
CA LYS A 72 -9.03 -8.87 -9.73
C LYS A 72 -8.29 -7.77 -8.99
N PHE A 73 -9.04 -6.89 -8.34
CA PHE A 73 -8.53 -5.82 -7.50
C PHE A 73 -8.97 -6.10 -6.05
N PRO A 74 -8.15 -6.81 -5.25
CA PRO A 74 -8.48 -7.12 -3.87
C PRO A 74 -8.54 -5.84 -3.02
N CYS A 75 -9.49 -5.80 -2.08
CA CYS A 75 -9.63 -4.70 -1.13
C CYS A 75 -9.73 -5.23 0.30
N GLY A 76 -10.76 -6.02 0.62
CA GLY A 76 -10.98 -6.63 1.93
C GLY A 76 -11.14 -5.64 3.09
N ARG A 77 -11.53 -4.39 2.80
CA ARG A 77 -11.47 -3.25 3.72
C ARG A 77 -12.77 -2.45 3.71
N TRP A 78 -13.03 -1.75 4.82
CA TRP A 78 -14.16 -0.83 4.91
C TRP A 78 -13.84 0.52 4.26
N LEU A 79 -14.86 1.11 3.65
CA LEU A 79 -14.96 2.52 3.29
C LEU A 79 -16.08 3.14 4.15
N GLY A 80 -15.75 4.15 4.93
CA GLY A 80 -16.71 4.88 5.75
C GLY A 80 -16.10 5.55 6.97
N LYS A 81 -16.62 6.74 7.31
CA LYS A 81 -16.16 7.48 8.50
C LYS A 81 -16.34 6.63 9.77
N GLY A 82 -15.28 6.57 10.57
CA GLY A 82 -15.26 5.82 11.84
C GLY A 82 -15.23 4.29 11.68
N MET A 83 -15.03 3.78 10.47
CA MET A 83 -14.72 2.36 10.22
C MET A 83 -13.27 2.23 9.79
N ASP A 84 -12.59 1.18 10.25
CA ASP A 84 -11.21 0.87 9.86
C ASP A 84 -10.30 2.13 10.00
N ASP A 85 -9.60 2.53 8.94
CA ASP A 85 -8.73 3.72 8.87
C ASP A 85 -9.47 5.04 8.52
N GLY A 86 -10.80 5.01 8.43
CA GLY A 86 -11.67 6.14 8.09
C GLY A 86 -11.69 6.55 6.61
N SER A 87 -11.10 5.73 5.73
CA SER A 87 -11.09 5.96 4.28
C SER A 87 -12.51 6.04 3.68
N LEU A 88 -12.71 6.93 2.70
CA LEU A 88 -13.90 6.97 1.82
C LEU A 88 -13.56 6.58 0.37
N GLU A 89 -12.27 6.41 0.07
CA GLU A 89 -11.77 6.01 -1.23
C GLU A 89 -10.45 5.24 -1.11
N ARG A 90 -10.27 4.23 -1.96
CA ARG A 90 -9.03 3.43 -2.02
C ARG A 90 -8.58 3.24 -3.46
N VAL A 91 -7.27 3.21 -3.65
CA VAL A 91 -6.64 2.78 -4.90
C VAL A 91 -6.23 1.32 -4.71
N LEU A 92 -6.83 0.45 -5.50
CA LEU A 92 -6.63 -0.99 -5.48
C LEU A 92 -5.72 -1.36 -6.66
N VAL A 93 -4.79 -2.28 -6.46
CA VAL A 93 -3.89 -2.76 -7.51
C VAL A 93 -4.44 -4.05 -8.11
N GLY A 94 -4.40 -4.16 -9.43
CA GLY A 94 -4.97 -5.26 -10.18
C GLY A 94 -4.00 -6.40 -10.42
N GLU A 95 -4.50 -7.62 -10.29
CA GLU A 95 -3.83 -8.83 -10.75
C GLU A 95 -4.61 -9.42 -11.93
N LEU A 96 -3.91 -9.69 -13.03
CA LEU A 96 -4.50 -10.40 -14.17
C LEU A 96 -4.77 -11.84 -13.77
N LEU A 97 -6.02 -12.27 -13.86
CA LEU A 97 -6.39 -13.66 -13.67
C LEU A 97 -6.02 -14.44 -14.93
N THR A 98 -5.01 -15.29 -14.82
CA THR A 98 -4.75 -16.31 -15.84
C THR A 98 -5.83 -17.37 -15.68
N SER A 99 -6.68 -17.55 -16.69
CA SER A 99 -7.51 -18.75 -16.81
C SER A 99 -6.59 -19.95 -16.64
N GLN A 100 -6.78 -20.75 -15.59
CA GLN A 100 -6.17 -22.08 -15.58
C GLN A 100 -6.61 -22.75 -16.87
N PRO A 101 -5.70 -23.34 -17.67
CA PRO A 101 -6.16 -24.20 -18.74
C PRO A 101 -7.06 -25.25 -18.07
N GLU A 102 -8.31 -25.34 -18.53
CA GLU A 102 -9.19 -26.45 -18.18
C GLU A 102 -8.36 -27.72 -18.35
N VAL A 103 -8.06 -28.39 -17.23
CA VAL A 103 -7.34 -29.64 -17.26
C VAL A 103 -8.30 -30.61 -17.93
N ASP A 104 -8.08 -30.81 -19.23
CA ASP A 104 -8.72 -31.78 -20.11
C ASP A 104 -8.94 -33.07 -19.30
N GLU A 105 -10.20 -33.41 -19.03
CA GLU A 105 -10.59 -34.61 -18.30
C GLU A 105 -10.03 -35.84 -19.01
N ARG A 106 -8.88 -36.36 -18.54
CA ARG A 106 -8.33 -37.66 -18.95
C ARG A 106 -7.96 -38.50 -17.73
N PRO A 107 -8.24 -39.81 -17.75
CA PRO A 107 -8.50 -40.59 -16.55
C PRO A 107 -7.26 -40.86 -15.70
N CYS A 108 -7.51 -40.92 -14.40
CA CYS A 108 -6.62 -41.19 -13.27
C CYS A 108 -5.46 -42.16 -13.55
N ARG A 109 -4.23 -41.68 -13.32
CA ARG A 109 -3.13 -42.50 -12.78
C ARG A 109 -2.37 -41.70 -11.73
N THR A 110 -2.26 -42.26 -10.53
CA THR A 110 -1.55 -41.68 -9.40
C THR A 110 -0.04 -41.59 -9.70
N PRO A 111 0.60 -40.40 -9.64
CA PRO A 111 2.06 -40.30 -9.66
C PRO A 111 2.65 -40.76 -8.31
N PRO A 112 3.92 -41.20 -8.27
CA PRO A 112 4.56 -41.64 -7.03
C PRO A 112 4.71 -40.49 -6.02
N LEU A 113 4.68 -40.84 -4.72
CA LEU A 113 4.84 -39.94 -3.59
C LEU A 113 6.18 -39.19 -3.67
N GLN A 114 6.13 -37.93 -4.06
CA GLN A 114 7.18 -36.95 -3.80
C GLN A 114 6.60 -35.84 -2.92
N GLN A 115 7.32 -35.50 -1.85
CA GLN A 115 6.98 -34.39 -0.98
C GLN A 115 7.04 -33.08 -1.79
N SER A 116 5.89 -32.45 -1.98
CA SER A 116 5.81 -31.11 -2.55
C SER A 116 6.39 -30.09 -1.55
N PRO A 117 7.12 -29.06 -2.00
CA PRO A 117 7.42 -27.93 -1.14
C PRO A 117 6.09 -27.31 -0.69
N SER A 118 5.98 -27.03 0.61
CA SER A 118 4.79 -26.49 1.26
C SER A 118 4.46 -25.09 0.73
N VAL A 119 3.74 -25.03 -0.39
CA VAL A 119 3.01 -23.84 -0.82
C VAL A 119 1.84 -23.68 0.14
N ILE A 120 2.00 -22.75 1.09
CA ILE A 120 0.96 -22.32 2.00
C ILE A 120 -0.29 -22.00 1.16
N ARG A 121 -1.38 -22.73 1.40
CA ARG A 121 -2.70 -22.42 0.83
C ARG A 121 -3.02 -20.97 1.17
N ARG A 122 -3.11 -20.13 0.13
CA ARG A 122 -3.48 -18.72 0.22
C ARG A 122 -4.95 -18.63 0.66
N LEU A 123 -5.17 -18.51 1.97
CA LEU A 123 -6.48 -18.18 2.53
C LEU A 123 -6.75 -16.71 2.26
N VAL A 124 -7.82 -16.42 1.51
CA VAL A 124 -8.37 -15.08 1.37
C VAL A 124 -8.89 -14.67 2.75
N ALA A 125 -8.09 -13.90 3.49
CA ALA A 125 -8.46 -13.41 4.80
C ALA A 125 -9.39 -12.20 4.64
N ILE A 126 -10.66 -12.43 4.97
CA ILE A 126 -11.65 -11.38 5.20
C ILE A 126 -11.18 -10.60 6.44
N SER A 127 -10.73 -9.37 6.24
CA SER A 127 -10.18 -8.45 7.25
C SER A 127 -8.64 -8.54 7.48
N PRO A 128 -7.92 -7.40 7.38
CA PRO A 128 -6.48 -7.27 7.66
C PRO A 128 -6.09 -7.65 9.08
N ASN A 129 -7.03 -7.56 10.03
CA ASN A 129 -6.80 -7.89 11.44
C ASN A 129 -6.51 -9.38 11.69
N ASN A 130 -6.64 -10.25 10.68
CA ASN A 130 -6.32 -11.67 10.77
C ASN A 130 -5.06 -12.09 10.00
N ARG A 131 -4.25 -11.15 9.47
CA ARG A 131 -2.93 -11.51 8.94
C ARG A 131 -2.07 -12.06 10.11
N PRO A 132 -1.40 -13.21 9.93
CA PRO A 132 -0.56 -13.77 10.99
C PRO A 132 0.55 -12.78 11.34
N LYS A 133 0.73 -12.50 12.64
CA LYS A 133 1.83 -11.66 13.12
C LYS A 133 3.16 -12.30 12.71
N LEU A 134 3.86 -11.65 11.80
CA LEU A 134 5.16 -12.10 11.30
C LEU A 134 6.23 -11.85 12.36
N ASN A 135 7.22 -12.75 12.43
CA ASN A 135 8.43 -12.48 13.21
C ASN A 135 9.40 -11.58 12.42
N THR A 136 10.43 -11.06 13.11
CA THR A 136 11.40 -10.13 12.52
C THR A 136 12.12 -10.69 11.29
N GLY A 137 12.45 -11.99 11.27
CA GLY A 137 13.10 -12.64 10.13
C GLY A 137 12.20 -12.69 8.89
N GLN A 138 10.93 -13.04 9.06
CA GLN A 138 9.93 -13.05 7.97
C GLN A 138 9.67 -11.63 7.42
N ILE A 139 9.69 -10.62 8.29
CA ILE A 139 9.55 -9.22 7.87
C ILE A 139 10.76 -8.80 7.03
N GLN A 140 11.98 -9.12 7.48
CA GLN A 140 13.20 -8.81 6.73
C GLN A 140 13.23 -9.52 5.37
N GLU A 141 12.82 -10.79 5.31
CA GLU A 141 12.69 -11.55 4.07
C GLU A 141 11.69 -10.88 3.13
N SER A 142 10.48 -10.55 3.61
CA SER A 142 9.45 -9.88 2.80
C SER A 142 9.92 -8.54 2.23
N ILE A 143 10.66 -7.75 3.00
CA ILE A 143 11.22 -6.48 2.50
C ILE A 143 12.31 -6.73 1.46
N GLY A 144 13.20 -7.70 1.72
CA GLY A 144 14.24 -8.11 0.78
C GLY A 144 13.67 -8.59 -0.55
N GLU A 145 12.61 -9.39 -0.51
CA GLU A 145 11.89 -9.87 -1.70
C GLU A 145 11.23 -8.73 -2.48
N ALA A 146 10.54 -7.82 -1.80
CA ALA A 146 9.89 -6.67 -2.43
C ALA A 146 10.91 -5.77 -3.14
N VAL A 147 12.01 -5.43 -2.46
CA VAL A 147 13.10 -4.63 -3.02
C VAL A 147 13.77 -5.35 -4.19
N ASN A 148 14.08 -6.64 -4.05
CA ASN A 148 14.65 -7.45 -5.13
C ASN A 148 13.71 -7.53 -6.35
N GLY A 149 12.40 -7.57 -6.14
CA GLY A 149 11.40 -7.49 -7.21
C GLY A 149 11.50 -6.20 -8.02
N ILE A 150 11.63 -5.06 -7.33
CA ILE A 150 11.83 -3.74 -7.96
C ILE A 150 13.18 -3.69 -8.69
N VAL A 151 14.26 -4.13 -8.06
CA VAL A 151 15.59 -4.18 -8.70
C VAL A 151 15.55 -5.02 -9.99
N LYS A 152 14.95 -6.21 -9.95
CA LYS A 152 14.78 -7.08 -11.12
C LYS A 152 13.95 -6.42 -12.21
N HIS A 153 12.93 -5.63 -11.87
CA HIS A 153 12.15 -4.89 -12.85
C HIS A 153 13.03 -3.93 -13.68
N PHE A 154 13.94 -3.20 -13.05
CA PHE A 154 14.81 -2.26 -13.77
C PHE A 154 15.88 -2.95 -14.62
N HIS A 155 16.33 -4.14 -14.22
CA HIS A 155 17.27 -4.94 -15.00
C HIS A 155 16.64 -5.64 -16.21
N LYS A 156 15.30 -5.77 -16.26
CA LYS A 156 14.60 -6.33 -17.42
C LYS A 156 14.49 -5.31 -18.56
N PRO A 157 14.54 -5.77 -19.83
CA PRO A 157 14.16 -4.95 -20.97
C PRO A 157 12.76 -4.38 -20.79
N GLU A 158 12.53 -3.15 -21.23
CA GLU A 158 11.27 -2.42 -21.02
C GLU A 158 10.03 -3.21 -21.46
N LYS A 159 10.13 -3.94 -22.58
CA LYS A 159 9.05 -4.79 -23.12
C LYS A 159 8.67 -5.99 -22.23
N GLU A 160 9.55 -6.38 -21.32
CA GLU A 160 9.38 -7.52 -20.40
C GLU A 160 9.08 -7.08 -18.96
N ARG A 161 9.03 -5.76 -18.72
CA ARG A 161 8.74 -5.22 -17.39
C ARG A 161 7.29 -5.49 -17.03
N GLY A 162 7.10 -5.98 -15.80
CA GLY A 162 5.78 -6.05 -15.17
C GLY A 162 5.35 -4.69 -14.60
N SER A 163 4.17 -4.63 -14.00
CA SER A 163 3.69 -3.39 -13.35
C SER A 163 4.56 -3.03 -12.13
N LEU A 164 5.17 -1.84 -12.14
CA LEU A 164 5.88 -1.30 -10.98
C LEU A 164 4.92 -1.00 -9.83
N THR A 165 3.69 -0.58 -10.14
CA THR A 165 2.61 -0.38 -9.17
C THR A 165 2.30 -1.65 -8.38
N LEU A 166 2.32 -2.82 -9.03
CA LEU A 166 2.17 -4.12 -8.34
C LEU A 166 3.36 -4.41 -7.40
N LEU A 167 4.58 -4.09 -7.81
CA LEU A 167 5.78 -4.29 -6.97
C LEU A 167 5.82 -3.34 -5.78
N LEU A 168 5.25 -2.14 -5.91
CA LEU A 168 5.17 -1.17 -4.82
C LEU A 168 3.98 -1.44 -3.88
N CYS A 169 2.78 -1.58 -4.44
CA CYS A 169 1.51 -1.55 -3.70
C CYS A 169 0.72 -2.88 -3.72
N GLY A 170 1.22 -3.92 -4.39
CA GLY A 170 0.59 -5.25 -4.37
C GLY A 170 0.66 -5.93 -2.99
N GLU A 171 0.01 -7.09 -2.85
CA GLU A 171 -0.07 -7.83 -1.57
C GLU A 171 1.31 -8.16 -0.96
N CYS A 172 2.29 -8.47 -1.82
CA CYS A 172 3.70 -8.71 -1.45
C CYS A 172 4.62 -7.56 -1.85
N GLY A 173 4.06 -6.38 -2.10
CA GLY A 173 4.81 -5.20 -2.51
C GLY A 173 5.54 -4.50 -1.37
N LEU A 174 6.35 -3.51 -1.72
CA LEU A 174 7.15 -2.73 -0.77
C LEU A 174 6.32 -2.08 0.34
N VAL A 175 5.15 -1.53 0.01
CA VAL A 175 4.23 -0.90 0.97
C VAL A 175 3.77 -1.91 2.03
N SER A 176 3.32 -3.09 1.60
CA SER A 176 2.86 -4.16 2.49
C SER A 176 3.99 -4.63 3.40
N ALA A 177 5.21 -4.80 2.86
CA ALA A 177 6.37 -5.23 3.62
C ALA A 177 6.80 -4.19 4.68
N LEU A 178 6.81 -2.90 4.32
CA LEU A 178 7.12 -1.82 5.28
C LEU A 178 6.00 -1.62 6.31
N GLU A 179 4.74 -1.81 5.92
CA GLU A 179 3.61 -1.82 6.86
C GLU A 179 3.83 -2.86 7.97
N GLN A 180 4.24 -4.08 7.62
CA GLN A 180 4.56 -5.12 8.59
C GLN A 180 5.71 -4.73 9.52
N ALA A 181 6.75 -4.06 9.01
CA ALA A 181 7.86 -3.56 9.83
C ALA A 181 7.42 -2.50 10.84
N PHE A 182 6.60 -1.54 10.42
CA PHE A 182 6.09 -0.49 11.31
C PHE A 182 4.98 -0.99 12.24
N GLN A 183 4.28 -2.08 11.92
CA GLN A 183 3.30 -2.71 12.83
C GLN A 183 3.96 -3.62 13.87
N HIS A 184 5.19 -4.09 13.64
CA HIS A 184 5.87 -4.99 14.56
C HIS A 184 6.19 -4.30 15.90
N GLY A 185 5.58 -4.81 16.98
CA GLY A 185 5.73 -4.26 18.33
C GLY A 185 4.97 -2.94 18.55
N PHE A 186 3.98 -2.62 17.72
CA PHE A 186 3.13 -1.44 17.92
C PHE A 186 2.24 -1.64 19.17
N LYS A 187 2.26 -0.68 20.11
CA LYS A 187 1.46 -0.77 21.34
C LYS A 187 -0.01 -0.61 20.99
N SER A 188 -0.80 -1.62 21.34
CA SER A 188 -2.26 -1.53 21.26
C SER A 188 -2.80 -0.78 22.49
N PRO A 189 -3.63 0.26 22.34
CA PRO A 189 -4.24 0.92 23.49
C PRO A 189 -5.22 -0.03 24.17
N ARG A 190 -5.38 0.11 25.48
CA ARG A 190 -6.27 -0.74 26.31
C ARG A 190 -7.77 -0.51 26.07
N LEU A 191 -8.13 0.53 25.33
CA LEU A 191 -9.50 0.92 25.01
C LEU A 191 -9.63 0.95 23.48
N PHE A 192 -10.81 0.58 22.96
CA PHE A 192 -11.26 0.33 21.57
C PHE A 192 -10.86 1.32 20.44
N LYS A 193 -9.76 2.05 20.56
CA LYS A 193 -9.21 2.96 19.56
C LYS A 193 -8.15 2.22 18.75
N ASN A 194 -8.39 2.07 17.45
CA ASN A 194 -7.35 1.62 16.54
C ASN A 194 -6.28 2.71 16.42
N VAL A 195 -5.02 2.32 16.53
CA VAL A 195 -3.88 3.21 16.31
C VAL A 195 -3.18 2.72 15.05
N PHE A 196 -2.92 3.65 14.15
CA PHE A 196 -2.33 3.38 12.84
C PHE A 196 -0.91 3.88 12.79
N ILE A 197 -0.14 3.40 11.81
CA ILE A 197 1.21 3.91 11.54
C ILE A 197 1.16 5.43 11.31
N TRP A 198 0.12 5.92 10.62
CA TRP A 198 -0.03 7.36 10.38
C TRP A 198 -0.16 8.19 11.66
N ASP A 199 -0.77 7.66 12.73
CA ASP A 199 -0.82 8.36 14.03
C ASP A 199 0.59 8.55 14.63
N PHE A 200 1.48 7.58 14.43
CA PHE A 200 2.87 7.69 14.83
C PHE A 200 3.61 8.74 13.99
N LEU A 201 3.41 8.72 12.67
CA LEU A 201 4.04 9.67 11.75
C LEU A 201 3.64 11.12 12.03
N GLU A 202 2.36 11.39 12.31
CA GLU A 202 1.88 12.73 12.67
C GLU A 202 2.48 13.22 14.00
N LYS A 203 2.62 12.34 14.99
CA LYS A 203 3.29 12.67 16.26
C LYS A 203 4.78 12.92 16.06
N ALA A 204 5.46 12.13 15.22
CA ALA A 204 6.86 12.33 14.88
C ALA A 204 7.07 13.65 14.13
N GLN A 205 6.19 13.98 13.17
CA GLN A 205 6.19 15.28 12.49
C GLN A 205 6.08 16.42 13.50
N THR A 206 5.08 16.38 14.38
CA THR A 206 4.86 17.42 15.40
C THR A 206 6.12 17.63 16.26
N TYR A 207 6.78 16.54 16.64
CA TYR A 207 8.03 16.58 17.40
C TYR A 207 9.14 17.33 16.62
N TYR A 208 9.39 16.96 15.37
CA TYR A 208 10.46 17.56 14.57
C TYR A 208 10.19 19.02 14.20
N GLU A 209 8.94 19.38 13.90
CA GLU A 209 8.56 20.78 13.65
C GLU A 209 8.76 21.65 14.90
N THR A 210 8.46 21.11 16.08
CA THR A 210 8.70 21.81 17.35
C THR A 210 10.21 21.95 17.63
N LEU A 211 11.00 20.94 17.30
CA LEU A 211 12.45 20.96 17.50
C LEU A 211 13.12 22.00 16.58
N GLU A 212 12.74 22.06 15.30
CA GLU A 212 13.26 23.04 14.33
C GLU A 212 12.96 24.50 14.74
N GLN A 213 11.82 24.75 15.39
CA GLN A 213 11.48 26.09 15.88
C GLN A 213 12.32 26.54 17.10
N ASN A 214 12.86 25.60 17.87
CA ASN A 214 13.53 25.89 19.14
C ASN A 214 15.07 25.91 19.04
N GLU A 215 15.65 25.34 17.99
CA GLU A 215 17.11 25.23 17.84
C GLU A 215 17.69 26.29 16.89
N VAL A 216 18.61 27.12 17.39
CA VAL A 216 19.47 28.05 16.61
C VAL A 216 20.79 27.36 16.23
N VAL A 217 20.73 26.08 15.87
CA VAL A 217 21.90 25.20 15.71
C VAL A 217 22.26 25.07 14.21
N PRO A 218 23.56 24.95 13.84
CA PRO A 218 23.96 24.76 12.45
C PRO A 218 23.28 23.53 11.81
N GLU A 219 22.97 23.58 10.50
CA GLU A 219 22.32 22.49 9.76
C GLU A 219 23.13 21.17 9.83
N GLU A 220 22.83 20.32 10.80
CA GLU A 220 23.21 18.90 10.76
C GLU A 220 22.39 18.12 9.72
N ASN A 221 22.96 17.01 9.24
CA ASN A 221 22.34 16.14 8.24
C ASN A 221 20.93 15.63 8.63
N TRP A 222 20.60 15.58 9.92
CA TRP A 222 19.27 15.14 10.36
C TRP A 222 18.18 16.21 10.19
N HIS A 223 18.51 17.52 10.26
CA HIS A 223 17.53 18.59 10.03
C HIS A 223 16.97 18.52 8.62
N THR A 224 17.83 18.30 7.62
CA THR A 224 17.40 18.13 6.23
C THR A 224 16.49 16.91 6.06
N ARG A 225 16.76 15.80 6.75
CA ARG A 225 15.88 14.62 6.74
C ARG A 225 14.53 14.92 7.39
N ALA A 226 14.53 15.63 8.52
CA ALA A 226 13.33 16.02 9.25
C ALA A 226 12.46 17.00 8.47
N ARG A 227 13.05 18.06 7.89
CA ARG A 227 12.35 19.06 7.06
C ARG A 227 11.71 18.41 5.85
N ASN A 228 12.45 17.54 5.14
CA ASN A 228 11.89 16.78 4.03
C ASN A 228 10.75 15.88 4.50
N PHE A 229 10.92 15.10 5.56
CA PHE A 229 9.85 14.26 6.10
C PHE A 229 8.58 15.09 6.42
N CYS A 230 8.71 16.19 7.16
CA CYS A 230 7.58 17.03 7.56
C CYS A 230 6.87 17.67 6.35
N ARG A 231 7.62 18.08 5.31
CA ARG A 231 7.05 18.58 4.05
C ARG A 231 6.14 17.54 3.39
N PHE A 232 6.57 16.28 3.32
CA PHE A 232 5.76 15.20 2.71
C PHE A 232 4.53 14.88 3.56
N VAL A 233 4.68 14.74 4.87
CA VAL A 233 3.54 14.47 5.77
C VAL A 233 2.51 15.60 5.70
N THR A 234 2.95 16.86 5.71
CA THR A 234 2.08 18.04 5.55
C THR A 234 1.30 17.99 4.23
N ALA A 235 1.98 17.77 3.13
CA ALA A 235 1.34 17.76 1.82
C ALA A 235 0.38 16.56 1.65
N ILE A 236 0.70 15.40 2.21
CA ILE A 236 -0.23 14.25 2.26
C ILE A 236 -1.44 14.56 3.14
N ASN A 237 -1.26 15.25 4.27
CA ASN A 237 -2.37 15.64 5.14
C ASN A 237 -3.28 16.69 4.50
N ASN A 238 -2.73 17.56 3.64
CA ASN A 238 -3.47 18.61 2.94
C ASN A 238 -4.08 18.13 1.62
N THR A 239 -3.94 16.85 1.25
CA THR A 239 -4.61 16.32 0.06
C THR A 239 -6.13 16.43 0.20
N PRO A 240 -6.87 16.84 -0.84
CA PRO A 240 -8.34 16.92 -0.77
C PRO A 240 -9.02 15.53 -0.75
N ARG A 241 -8.22 14.47 -0.90
CA ARG A 241 -8.67 13.08 -0.98
C ARG A 241 -8.93 12.47 0.40
N ASN A 242 -9.90 11.55 0.47
CA ASN A 242 -10.27 10.86 1.70
C ASN A 242 -9.72 9.42 1.72
N ILE A 243 -8.41 9.26 1.52
CA ILE A 243 -7.76 7.94 1.36
C ILE A 243 -7.58 7.14 2.66
N GLY A 244 -7.89 7.74 3.82
CA GLY A 244 -7.69 7.11 5.13
C GLY A 244 -6.21 7.02 5.55
N LYS A 245 -5.96 6.56 6.77
CA LYS A 245 -4.61 6.52 7.35
C LYS A 245 -3.67 5.52 6.66
N ASP A 246 -4.18 4.35 6.26
CA ASP A 246 -3.37 3.36 5.55
C ASP A 246 -3.04 3.86 4.13
N GLY A 247 -4.00 4.52 3.47
CA GLY A 247 -3.78 5.16 2.17
C GLY A 247 -2.73 6.28 2.23
N LYS A 248 -2.73 7.08 3.30
CA LYS A 248 -1.68 8.09 3.53
C LYS A 248 -0.30 7.47 3.74
N PHE A 249 -0.22 6.37 4.48
CA PHE A 249 1.04 5.63 4.64
C PHE A 249 1.54 5.06 3.31
N GLN A 250 0.66 4.41 2.53
CA GLN A 250 0.97 3.93 1.18
C GLN A 250 1.51 5.06 0.29
N MET A 251 0.84 6.21 0.29
CA MET A 251 1.26 7.40 -0.44
C MET A 251 2.67 7.85 -0.04
N LEU A 252 2.95 7.96 1.27
CA LEU A 252 4.26 8.33 1.78
C LEU A 252 5.33 7.36 1.31
N VAL A 253 5.07 6.04 1.41
CA VAL A 253 6.03 5.03 0.96
C VAL A 253 6.32 5.16 -0.55
N CYS A 254 5.29 5.36 -1.37
CA CYS A 254 5.45 5.53 -2.81
C CYS A 254 6.30 6.76 -3.14
N LEU A 255 5.96 7.91 -2.55
CA LEU A 255 6.69 9.16 -2.73
C LEU A 255 8.14 9.07 -2.24
N GLY A 256 8.36 8.42 -1.09
CA GLY A 256 9.70 8.19 -0.57
C GLY A 256 10.51 7.24 -1.45
N ALA A 257 9.88 6.26 -2.11
CA ALA A 257 10.55 5.38 -3.06
C ALA A 257 10.97 6.15 -4.32
N ARG A 258 10.04 6.93 -4.89
CA ARG A 258 10.26 7.82 -6.05
C ARG A 258 11.43 8.78 -5.81
N ASP A 259 11.47 9.41 -4.63
CA ASP A 259 12.45 10.46 -4.33
C ASP A 259 13.68 9.94 -3.57
N HIS A 260 13.79 8.62 -3.42
CA HIS A 260 14.91 7.96 -2.73
C HIS A 260 15.10 8.40 -1.27
N LEU A 261 14.00 8.67 -0.55
CA LEU A 261 14.00 9.17 0.83
C LEU A 261 13.66 8.11 1.89
N LEU A 262 13.17 6.91 1.51
CA LEU A 262 12.71 5.91 2.48
C LEU A 262 13.71 5.57 3.57
N HIS A 263 14.97 5.31 3.20
CA HIS A 263 16.01 4.93 4.14
C HIS A 263 16.39 6.10 5.07
N HIS A 264 16.33 7.34 4.59
CA HIS A 264 16.52 8.54 5.40
C HIS A 264 15.39 8.70 6.43
N TRP A 265 14.14 8.49 6.03
CA TRP A 265 12.99 8.59 6.93
C TRP A 265 12.95 7.46 7.95
N ILE A 266 13.34 6.23 7.58
CA ILE A 266 13.41 5.12 8.54
C ILE A 266 14.48 5.37 9.60
N ALA A 267 15.67 5.87 9.19
CA ALA A 267 16.71 6.26 10.15
C ALA A 267 16.19 7.36 11.09
N LEU A 268 15.57 8.40 10.54
CA LEU A 268 14.99 9.49 11.31
C LEU A 268 13.94 8.98 12.32
N LEU A 269 12.98 8.17 11.86
CA LEU A 269 11.88 7.68 12.68
C LEU A 269 12.33 6.70 13.76
N ALA A 270 13.35 5.88 13.51
CA ALA A 270 13.92 4.98 14.53
C ALA A 270 14.55 5.74 15.69
N ASP A 271 15.20 6.88 15.41
CA ASP A 271 15.80 7.76 16.42
C ASP A 271 14.77 8.72 17.08
N CYS A 272 13.51 8.72 16.62
CA CYS A 272 12.48 9.61 17.14
C CYS A 272 12.05 9.18 18.56
N PRO A 273 12.08 10.09 19.57
CA PRO A 273 11.65 9.75 20.94
C PRO A 273 10.20 9.25 21.05
N ILE A 274 9.35 9.58 20.09
CA ILE A 274 7.96 9.10 20.02
C ILE A 274 7.90 7.56 19.95
N THR A 275 8.92 6.90 19.39
CA THR A 275 8.98 5.44 19.30
C THR A 275 8.87 4.78 20.67
N ALA A 276 9.53 5.31 21.70
CA ALA A 276 9.48 4.77 23.07
C ALA A 276 8.04 4.73 23.64
N HIS A 277 7.20 5.69 23.25
CA HIS A 277 5.83 5.79 23.72
C HIS A 277 4.86 4.90 22.95
N MET A 278 5.09 4.69 21.65
CA MET A 278 4.16 3.98 20.76
C MET A 278 4.54 2.54 20.46
N TYR A 279 5.76 2.13 20.76
CA TYR A 279 6.26 0.79 20.48
C TYR A 279 6.73 0.08 21.75
N GLU A 280 6.54 -1.24 21.78
CA GLU A 280 7.12 -2.16 22.77
C GLU A 280 8.62 -2.34 22.53
N ASP A 281 9.36 -2.79 23.54
CA ASP A 281 10.83 -2.91 23.46
C ASP A 281 11.32 -3.91 22.42
N VAL A 282 10.48 -4.90 22.09
CA VAL A 282 10.75 -5.90 21.04
C VAL A 282 10.44 -5.39 19.62
N ALA A 283 9.98 -4.15 19.47
CA ALA A 283 9.62 -3.61 18.16
C ALA A 283 10.81 -3.55 17.20
N LEU A 284 10.55 -3.83 15.93
CA LEU A 284 11.61 -3.90 14.92
C LEU A 284 12.27 -2.53 14.75
N ILE A 285 11.47 -1.46 14.76
CA ILE A 285 11.93 -0.08 14.60
C ILE A 285 12.81 0.40 15.76
N LYS A 286 12.84 -0.32 16.89
CA LYS A 286 13.71 -0.02 18.04
C LYS A 286 15.02 -0.80 18.02
N ASP A 287 15.14 -1.84 17.20
CA ASP A 287 16.39 -2.60 17.07
C ASP A 287 17.28 -1.97 16.01
N HIS A 288 18.34 -1.29 16.44
CA HIS A 288 19.27 -0.62 15.53
C HIS A 288 19.93 -1.57 14.51
N THR A 289 20.12 -2.84 14.84
CA THR A 289 20.72 -3.81 13.91
C THR A 289 19.74 -4.15 12.79
N LEU A 290 18.47 -4.39 13.14
CA LEU A 290 17.41 -4.65 12.16
C LEU A 290 17.12 -3.41 11.31
N VAL A 291 17.04 -2.23 11.93
CA VAL A 291 16.85 -0.95 11.23
C VAL A 291 18.00 -0.65 10.26
N ASN A 292 19.25 -0.83 10.67
CA ASN A 292 20.39 -0.65 9.76
C ASN A 292 20.38 -1.64 8.60
N SER A 293 19.93 -2.88 8.84
CA SER A 293 19.78 -3.87 7.77
C SER A 293 18.69 -3.45 6.78
N LEU A 294 17.56 -2.94 7.28
CA LEU A 294 16.47 -2.38 6.48
C LEU A 294 16.93 -1.18 5.63
N ILE A 295 17.66 -0.25 6.25
CA ILE A 295 18.23 0.92 5.57
C ILE A 295 19.11 0.49 4.40
N ARG A 296 20.02 -0.48 4.62
CA ARG A 296 20.92 -0.99 3.56
C ARG A 296 20.16 -1.63 2.40
N VAL A 297 19.11 -2.40 2.69
CA VAL A 297 18.26 -3.00 1.65
C VAL A 297 17.56 -1.90 0.85
N LEU A 298 16.98 -0.91 1.50
CA LEU A 298 16.30 0.19 0.80
C LEU A 298 17.25 1.10 0.01
N GLN A 299 18.50 1.25 0.45
CA GLN A 299 19.53 2.00 -0.29
C GLN A 299 19.81 1.40 -1.67
N THR A 300 19.58 0.09 -1.87
CA THR A 300 19.70 -0.52 -3.21
C THR A 300 18.73 0.06 -4.24
N LEU A 301 17.68 0.76 -3.80
CA LEU A 301 16.73 1.43 -4.70
C LEU A 301 17.21 2.83 -5.16
N GLN A 302 18.31 3.35 -4.62
CA GLN A 302 18.78 4.72 -4.91
C GLN A 302 19.17 4.94 -6.37
N GLU A 303 19.56 3.89 -7.08
CA GLU A 303 20.04 3.98 -8.46
C GLU A 303 18.91 3.92 -9.50
N PHE A 304 17.67 3.64 -9.08
CA PHE A 304 16.56 3.35 -10.00
C PHE A 304 15.48 4.43 -10.00
N ASN A 305 15.26 5.06 -11.15
CA ASN A 305 14.20 6.06 -11.30
C ASN A 305 12.80 5.43 -11.25
N ILE A 306 12.17 5.43 -10.07
CA ILE A 306 10.82 4.91 -9.83
C ILE A 306 9.80 5.94 -10.31
N THR A 307 9.06 5.61 -11.38
CA THR A 307 7.94 6.42 -11.85
C THR A 307 6.63 5.91 -11.25
N LEU A 308 5.83 6.81 -10.68
CA LEU A 308 4.54 6.47 -10.05
C LEU A 308 3.38 6.77 -11.01
N GLU A 309 2.37 5.91 -11.00
CA GLU A 309 1.09 6.17 -11.68
C GLU A 309 0.37 7.37 -11.05
N THR A 310 -0.35 8.13 -11.88
CA THR A 310 -1.16 9.28 -11.44
C THR A 310 -2.18 8.90 -10.38
N SER A 311 -2.78 7.71 -10.48
CA SER A 311 -3.76 7.20 -9.53
C SER A 311 -3.20 7.08 -8.11
N LEU A 312 -1.90 6.75 -7.97
CA LEU A 312 -1.23 6.61 -6.69
C LEU A 312 -0.96 7.95 -6.03
N VAL A 313 -0.64 9.00 -6.79
CA VAL A 313 -0.19 10.31 -6.28
C VAL A 313 -1.17 11.46 -6.52
N LYS A 314 -2.39 11.16 -6.98
CA LYS A 314 -3.42 12.15 -7.32
C LYS A 314 -3.68 13.12 -6.16
N GLY A 315 -3.66 14.43 -6.45
CA GLY A 315 -3.93 15.48 -5.48
C GLY A 315 -2.77 15.83 -4.57
N ILE A 316 -1.54 15.49 -4.96
CA ILE A 316 -0.29 15.88 -4.31
C ILE A 316 0.61 16.54 -5.35
N ASP A 317 1.17 17.70 -5.01
CA ASP A 317 2.11 18.46 -5.84
C ASP A 317 3.38 18.73 -5.02
N ILE A 318 4.32 17.79 -5.06
CA ILE A 318 5.59 17.80 -4.30
C ILE A 318 6.73 17.24 -5.14
#